data_AF-A0A419HL00-F1
#
_entry.id   AF-A0A419HL00-F1
#
_cell.length_a   1.000
_cell.length_b   1.000
_cell.length_c   1.000
_cell.angle_alpha   90.00
_cell.angle_beta   90.00
_cell.angle_gamma   90.00
#
_symmetry.space_group_name_H-M   'P 1'
#
loop_
_entity.id
_entity.type
_entity.pdbx_description
1 polymer ?
#
loop_
_entity_poly.entity_id
_entity_poly.type
_entity_poly.pdbx_seq_one_letter_code
_entity_poly.pdbx_strand_id
1 'polypeptide(L)' 'MFGEASVRYVNGPPHITLAYATTDGDSDLIHQRLDADVAPRVRLTVASVRLVDVLFDEQACQFSWTELATLPLH' A
#
# COMPACT_ATOMS: atom_id res chain seq x y z
N MET A 1 -13.71 -6.34 -15.96
CA MET A 1 -13.13 -7.69 -16.15
C MET A 1 -11.62 -7.51 -16.15
N PHE A 2 -10.95 -7.78 -15.03
CA PHE A 2 -9.49 -7.71 -14.97
C PHE A 2 -8.93 -8.86 -15.81
N GLY A 3 -8.21 -8.54 -16.89
CA GLY A 3 -7.75 -9.50 -17.89
C GLY A 3 -6.62 -10.40 -17.39
N GLU A 4 -6.33 -11.45 -18.15
CA GLU A 4 -5.33 -12.51 -17.92
C GLU A 4 -3.92 -11.99 -17.57
N ALA A 5 -3.61 -10.72 -17.88
CA ALA A 5 -2.37 -10.03 -17.54
C ALA A 5 -2.22 -9.60 -16.07
N SER A 6 -3.31 -9.60 -15.28
CA SER A 6 -3.31 -9.15 -13.88
C SER A 6 -2.67 -10.13 -12.88
N VAL A 7 -2.24 -11.31 -13.34
CA VAL A 7 -1.80 -12.44 -12.49
C VAL A 7 -0.27 -12.62 -12.47
N ARG A 8 0.51 -11.58 -12.78
CA ARG A 8 2.00 -11.61 -12.64
C ARG A 8 2.50 -10.62 -11.60
N TYR A 9 1.80 -10.51 -10.47
CA TYR A 9 2.35 -9.82 -9.30
C TYR A 9 3.37 -10.73 -8.60
N VAL A 10 4.65 -10.40 -8.69
CA VAL A 10 5.70 -11.05 -7.89
C VAL A 10 5.54 -10.52 -6.48
N ASN A 11 5.18 -11.39 -5.53
CA ASN A 11 5.06 -11.00 -4.14
C ASN A 11 6.43 -10.58 -3.60
N GLY A 12 6.61 -9.26 -3.41
CA GLY A 12 7.69 -8.72 -2.60
C GLY A 12 7.48 -9.04 -1.11
N PRO A 13 8.46 -8.70 -0.25
CA PRO A 13 8.27 -8.79 1.19
C PRO A 13 7.05 -7.96 1.64
N PRO A 14 6.30 -8.41 2.66
CA PRO A 14 5.20 -7.63 3.22
C PRO A 14 5.69 -6.26 3.68
N HIS A 15 5.01 -5.21 3.24
CA HIS A 15 5.33 -3.83 3.56
C HIS A 15 4.05 -2.98 3.66
N ILE A 16 4.17 -1.80 4.26
CA ILE A 16 3.11 -0.78 4.28
C ILE A 16 3.63 0.39 3.46
N THR A 17 2.97 0.69 2.34
CA THR A 17 3.26 1.90 1.57
C THR A 17 2.80 3.12 2.36
N LEU A 18 3.73 4.02 2.69
CA LEU A 18 3.42 5.24 3.47
C LEU A 18 2.98 6.40 2.58
N ALA A 19 3.47 6.46 1.33
CA ALA A 19 3.14 7.50 0.37
C ALA A 19 3.33 6.99 -1.06
N TYR A 20 2.61 7.62 -1.99
CA TYR A 20 2.81 7.48 -3.43
C TYR A 20 3.34 8.81 -3.98
N ALA A 21 4.35 8.75 -4.83
CA ALA A 21 4.84 9.94 -5.50
C ALA A 21 3.85 10.35 -6.60
N THR A 22 3.51 11.64 -6.66
CA THR A 22 2.65 12.21 -7.71
C THR A 22 3.46 12.67 -8.93
N THR A 23 4.79 12.70 -8.79
CA THR A 23 5.77 13.04 -9.83
C THR A 23 7.04 12.22 -9.58
N ASP A 24 7.96 12.22 -10.55
CA ASP A 24 9.30 11.70 -10.32
C ASP A 24 9.99 12.44 -9.16
N GLY A 25 10.77 11.71 -8.37
CA GLY A 25 11.45 12.25 -7.19
C GLY A 25 12.49 11.29 -6.61
N ASP A 26 13.36 11.84 -5.78
CA ASP A 26 14.39 11.09 -5.06
C ASP A 26 13.81 10.50 -3.76
N SER A 27 13.59 9.19 -3.75
CA SER A 27 13.10 8.47 -2.58
C SER A 27 14.09 8.49 -1.41
N ASP A 28 15.40 8.65 -1.67
CA ASP A 28 16.43 8.56 -0.63
C ASP A 28 16.28 9.67 0.42
N LEU A 29 15.84 10.85 0.00
CA LEU A 29 15.56 11.98 0.90
C LEU A 29 14.43 11.66 1.89
N ILE A 30 13.39 10.96 1.42
CA ILE A 30 12.26 10.54 2.25
C ILE A 30 12.71 9.45 3.23
N HIS A 31 13.47 8.47 2.74
CA HIS A 31 14.04 7.41 3.57
C HIS A 31 14.92 7.96 4.68
N GLN A 32 15.86 8.86 4.35
CA GLN A 32 16.75 9.50 5.34
C GLN A 32 15.99 10.25 6.42
N ARG A 33 14.89 10.94 6.04
CA ARG A 33 14.09 11.70 7.00
C ARG A 33 13.29 10.77 7.93
N LEU A 34 12.71 9.70 7.38
CA LEU A 34 11.96 8.72 8.17
C LEU A 34 12.86 7.96 9.14
N ASP A 35 14.07 7.57 8.71
CA ASP A 35 15.03 6.86 9.56
C ASP A 35 15.51 7.72 10.75
N ALA A 36 15.57 9.05 10.57
CA ALA A 36 15.96 9.97 11.64
C ALA A 36 14.86 10.17 12.70
N ASP A 37 13.59 10.11 12.30
CA ASP A 37 12.44 10.51 13.13
C ASP A 37 11.59 9.33 13.65
N VAL A 38 11.75 8.11 13.09
CA VAL A 38 10.87 6.96 13.40
C VAL A 38 11.65 5.83 14.07
N ALA A 39 11.07 5.25 15.13
CA ALA A 39 11.62 4.05 15.75
C ALA A 39 11.66 2.89 14.72
N PRO A 40 12.81 2.20 14.57
CA PRO A 40 13.05 1.29 13.44
C PRO A 40 12.15 0.04 13.42
N ARG A 41 11.40 -0.22 14.51
CA ARG A 41 10.53 -1.39 14.63
C ARG A 41 9.29 -1.05 15.44
N VAL A 42 8.14 -1.20 14.80
CA VAL A 42 6.82 -1.13 15.44
C VAL A 42 6.14 -2.49 15.29
N ARG A 43 5.52 -2.98 16.37
CA ARG A 43 4.69 -4.18 16.31
C ARG A 43 3.25 -3.78 16.04
N LEU A 44 2.64 -4.43 15.06
CA LEU A 44 1.24 -4.26 14.71
C LEU A 44 0.52 -5.61 14.87
N THR A 45 -0.71 -5.58 15.36
CA THR A 45 -1.58 -6.76 15.41
C THR A 45 -2.51 -6.72 14.21
N VAL A 46 -2.53 -7.80 13.41
CA VAL A 46 -3.49 -7.94 12.31
C VAL A 46 -4.83 -8.39 12.91
N ALA A 47 -5.76 -7.46 13.06
CA ALA A 47 -7.07 -7.73 13.67
C ALA A 47 -8.13 -8.24 12.67
N SER A 48 -7.97 -7.93 11.39
CA SER A 48 -8.92 -8.33 10.35
C SER A 48 -8.28 -8.29 8.96
N VAL A 49 -8.95 -8.97 8.02
CA VAL A 49 -8.69 -8.87 6.59
C VAL A 49 -9.91 -8.23 5.93
N ARG A 50 -9.68 -7.28 5.01
CA ARG A 50 -10.74 -6.61 4.27
C ARG A 50 -10.63 -6.98 2.79
N LEU A 51 -11.75 -7.36 2.19
CA LEU A 51 -11.88 -7.42 0.74
C LEU A 51 -12.23 -6.02 0.25
N VAL A 52 -11.42 -5.47 -0.64
CA VAL A 52 -11.55 -4.12 -1.16
C VAL A 52 -11.61 -4.13 -2.67
N ASP A 53 -12.51 -3.35 -3.24
CA ASP A 53 -12.44 -2.93 -4.63
C ASP A 53 -11.52 -1.70 -4.71
N VAL A 54 -10.55 -1.76 -5.62
CA VAL A 54 -9.51 -0.74 -5.74
C VAL A 54 -9.54 -0.15 -7.13
N LEU A 55 -9.73 1.16 -7.20
CA LEU A 55 -9.66 1.91 -8.44
C LEU A 55 -8.50 2.90 -8.37
N PHE A 56 -7.68 2.93 -9.42
CA PHE A 56 -6.64 3.92 -9.60
C PHE A 56 -7.09 4.95 -10.63
N ASP A 57 -7.17 6.21 -10.22
CA ASP A 57 -7.32 7.34 -11.12
C ASP A 57 -5.93 7.77 -11.57
N GLU A 58 -5.60 7.46 -12.83
CA GLU A 58 -4.30 7.82 -13.43
C GLU A 58 -4.12 9.33 -13.56
N GLN A 59 -5.19 10.10 -13.77
CA GLN A 59 -5.11 11.55 -13.94
C GLN A 59 -4.87 12.24 -12.60
N ALA A 60 -5.55 11.78 -11.56
CA ALA A 60 -5.36 12.30 -10.20
C ALA A 60 -4.18 11.65 -9.46
N CYS A 61 -3.58 10.59 -10.02
CA CYS A 61 -2.59 9.75 -9.37
C CYS A 61 -3.05 9.27 -7.98
N GLN A 62 -4.32 8.83 -7.89
CA GLN A 62 -4.97 8.55 -6.62
C GLN A 62 -5.64 7.19 -6.61
N PHE A 63 -5.45 6.44 -5.52
CA PHE A 63 -6.20 5.22 -5.24
C PHE A 63 -7.47 5.54 -4.46
N SER A 64 -8.59 4.95 -4.87
CA SER A 64 -9.82 4.89 -4.10
C SER A 64 -10.11 3.43 -3.72
N TRP A 65 -10.61 3.26 -2.50
CA TRP A 65 -10.78 1.96 -1.87
C TRP A 65 -12.22 1.85 -1.40
N THR A 66 -12.95 0.87 -1.92
CA THR A 66 -14.31 0.57 -1.45
C THR A 66 -14.30 -0.78 -0.74
N GLU A 67 -14.65 -0.79 0.54
CA GLU A 67 -14.75 -2.04 1.30
C GLU A 67 -15.97 -2.85 0.84
N LEU A 68 -15.73 -4.12 0.50
CA LEU A 68 -16.76 -5.07 0.08
C LEU A 68 -17.13 -6.07 1.19
N ALA A 69 -16.14 -6.47 1.99
CA ALA A 69 -16.33 -7.38 3.12
C ALA A 69 -15.19 -7.26 4.13
N THR A 70 -15.45 -7.66 5.37
CA THR A 70 -14.44 -7.77 6.44
C THR A 70 -14.51 -9.14 7.11
N LEU A 71 -13.35 -9.74 7.34
CA LEU A 71 -13.15 -10.98 8.09
C LEU A 71 -12.30 -10.68 9.35
N PRO A 72 -12.86 -10.76 10.58
CA PRO A 72 -12.07 -10.59 11.80
C PRO A 72 -11.15 -11.80 12.04
N LEU A 73 -9.93 -11.54 12.48
CA LEU A 73 -8.95 -12.54 12.92
C LEU A 73 -8.90 -12.48 14.46
N HIS A 74 -9.54 -13.44 15.11
CA HIS A 74 -9.63 -13.58 16.57
C HIS A 74 -8.66 -14.64 17.07
#